data_AF-A0A0G0KRX8-F1
#
_entry.id   AF-A0A0G0KRX8-F1
#
_cell.length_a   1.000
_cell.length_b   1.000
_cell.length_c   1.000
_cell.angle_alpha   90.00
_cell.angle_beta   90.00
_cell.angle_gamma   90.00
#
_symmetry.space_group_name_H-M   'P 1'
#
loop_
_entity.id
_entity.type
_entity.pdbx_description
1 polymer ?
#
loop_
_entity_poly.entity_id
_entity_poly.type
_entity_poly.pdbx_seq_one_letter_code
_entity_poly.pdbx_strand_id
1 'polypeptide(L)'
;MNGPGNDFESMTGIVASGANVILFSTGMGTTEGNLIAPVVKLSSRTEVYEKMGEDIDFNAGALLDESISMEQLSDKLLDIVIEVASGKTRQVVDQDGVELSILARSDQRGKG
;
A
#
# COMPACT_ATOMS: atom_id res chain seq x y z
N MET A 1 12.44 3.55 14.27
CA MET A 1 13.37 4.29 13.41
C MET A 1 12.99 5.77 13.47
N ASN A 2 13.95 6.70 13.58
CA ASN A 2 13.72 8.12 13.30
C ASN A 2 14.30 8.42 11.91
N GLY A 3 13.45 8.82 10.97
CA GLY A 3 13.83 9.10 9.59
C GLY A 3 13.21 10.40 9.08
N PRO A 4 13.62 10.88 7.90
CA PRO A 4 13.07 12.09 7.29
C PRO A 4 11.58 11.94 6.96
N GLY A 5 10.81 13.02 7.05
CA GLY A 5 9.35 12.97 6.83
C GLY A 5 8.92 12.77 5.37
N ASN A 6 9.86 12.72 4.42
CA ASN A 6 9.57 12.48 3.01
C ASN A 6 9.46 10.98 2.70
N ASP A 7 8.42 10.59 1.95
CA ASP A 7 8.02 9.18 1.76
C ASP A 7 9.13 8.32 1.15
N PHE A 8 9.78 8.78 0.08
CA PHE A 8 10.88 8.05 -0.58
C PHE A 8 12.07 7.80 0.33
N GLU A 9 12.50 8.83 1.06
CA GLU A 9 13.65 8.75 1.96
C GLU A 9 13.34 7.87 3.17
N SER A 10 12.13 8.01 3.73
CA SER A 10 11.67 7.19 4.84
C SER A 10 11.57 5.72 4.47
N MET A 11 10.92 5.37 3.36
CA MET A 11 10.82 3.98 2.91
C MET A 11 12.19 3.37 2.65
N THR A 12 13.10 4.12 2.03
CA THR A 12 14.49 3.67 1.81
C THR A 12 15.18 3.36 3.14
N GLY A 13 15.06 4.24 4.14
CA GLY A 13 15.62 4.02 5.48
C GLY A 13 15.01 2.81 6.19
N ILE A 14 13.69 2.63 6.13
CA ILE A 14 12.98 1.51 6.74
C ILE A 14 13.44 0.19 6.14
N VAL A 15 13.52 0.10 4.80
CA VAL A 15 13.98 -1.11 4.12
C VAL A 15 15.46 -1.36 4.39
N ALA A 16 16.30 -0.33 4.37
CA ALA A 16 17.72 -0.45 4.72
C ALA A 16 17.91 -0.92 6.18
N SER A 17 16.97 -0.62 7.07
CA SER A 17 16.96 -1.11 8.45
C SER A 17 16.49 -2.57 8.61
N GLY A 18 16.10 -3.23 7.52
CA GLY A 18 15.75 -4.65 7.48
C GLY A 18 14.26 -4.96 7.37
N ALA A 19 13.40 -3.99 7.05
CA ALA A 19 11.98 -4.28 6.83
C ALA A 19 11.77 -5.09 5.54
N ASN A 20 10.94 -6.14 5.63
CA ASN A 20 10.64 -7.04 4.51
C ASN A 20 9.29 -6.76 3.83
N VAL A 21 8.41 -5.97 4.48
CA VAL A 21 7.11 -5.53 3.95
C VAL A 21 6.88 -4.09 4.44
N ILE A 22 6.39 -3.22 3.57
CA ILE A 22 6.01 -1.85 3.92
C ILE A 22 4.49 -1.74 3.88
N LEU A 23 3.89 -1.19 4.93
CA LEU A 23 2.50 -0.73 4.91
C LEU A 23 2.49 0.78 4.68
N PHE A 24 1.93 1.22 3.56
CA PHE A 24 1.87 2.63 3.18
C PHE A 24 0.43 3.12 3.26
N SER A 25 0.12 3.98 4.24
CA SER A 25 -1.22 4.53 4.42
C SER A 25 -1.40 5.87 3.73
N THR A 26 -2.51 6.04 3.00
CA THR A 26 -2.82 7.28 2.29
C THR A 26 -4.26 7.76 2.53
N GLY A 27 -4.42 9.05 2.86
CA GLY A 27 -5.72 9.69 2.98
C GLY A 27 -6.08 10.59 1.79
N MET A 28 -5.11 10.90 0.92
CA MET A 28 -5.28 11.82 -0.21
C MET A 28 -4.90 11.21 -1.57
N GLY A 29 -4.46 9.95 -1.57
CA GLY A 29 -4.16 9.21 -2.80
C GLY A 29 -2.70 9.24 -3.24
N THR A 30 -1.78 9.69 -2.39
CA THR A 30 -0.36 9.40 -2.60
C THR A 30 -0.16 7.88 -2.61
N THR A 31 0.50 7.37 -3.63
CA THR A 31 0.75 5.93 -3.83
C THR A 31 2.21 5.77 -4.24
N GLU A 32 3.10 5.76 -3.25
CA GLU A 32 4.51 5.46 -3.47
C GLU A 32 4.80 4.00 -3.17
N GLY A 33 5.93 3.50 -3.65
CA GLY A 33 6.49 2.28 -3.11
C GLY A 33 7.99 2.15 -3.28
N ASN A 34 8.46 0.91 -3.38
CA ASN A 34 9.85 0.57 -3.16
C ASN A 34 10.31 -0.57 -4.06
N LEU A 35 11.55 -0.50 -4.54
CA LEU A 35 12.14 -1.53 -5.41
C LEU A 35 12.70 -2.74 -4.67
N ILE A 36 12.89 -2.65 -3.35
CA ILE A 36 13.59 -3.65 -2.56
C ILE A 36 12.62 -4.47 -1.72
N ALA A 37 11.60 -3.84 -1.14
CA ALA A 37 10.56 -4.53 -0.37
C ALA A 37 9.17 -4.28 -0.95
N PRO A 38 8.26 -5.28 -0.94
CA PRO A 38 6.89 -5.10 -1.35
C PRO A 38 6.17 -4.06 -0.49
N VAL A 39 5.34 -3.25 -1.14
CA VAL A 39 4.54 -2.21 -0.48
C VAL A 39 3.05 -2.56 -0.60
N VAL A 40 2.39 -2.65 0.56
CA VAL A 40 0.93 -2.74 0.69
C VAL A 40 0.39 -1.34 0.89
N LYS A 41 -0.36 -0.83 -0.09
CA LYS A 41 -0.99 0.49 -0.07
C LYS A 41 -2.38 0.36 0.52
N LEU A 42 -2.67 1.13 1.57
CA LEU A 42 -3.98 1.15 2.20
C LEU A 42 -4.53 2.58 2.27
N SER A 43 -5.84 2.73 2.04
CA SER A 43 -6.51 4.01 2.24
C SER A 43 -7.31 4.05 3.54
N SER A 44 -7.24 5.16 4.25
CA SER A 44 -8.14 5.45 5.37
C SER A 44 -9.52 5.96 4.93
N ARG A 45 -9.77 6.13 3.63
CA ARG A 45 -11.00 6.68 3.07
C ARG A 45 -11.52 5.81 1.93
N THR A 46 -12.76 5.35 2.08
CA THR A 46 -13.41 4.52 1.06
C THR A 46 -13.52 5.25 -0.28
N GLU A 47 -13.77 6.56 -0.29
CA GLU A 47 -13.92 7.30 -1.55
C GLU A 47 -12.58 7.41 -2.32
N VAL A 48 -11.46 7.46 -1.59
CA VAL A 48 -10.13 7.46 -2.21
C VAL A 48 -9.81 6.07 -2.76
N TYR A 49 -10.09 5.02 -1.99
CA TYR A 49 -9.95 3.63 -2.43
C TYR A 49 -10.75 3.37 -3.72
N GLU A 50 -12.04 3.73 -3.75
CA GLU A 50 -12.91 3.52 -4.92
C GLU A 50 -12.46 4.32 -6.14
N LYS A 51 -12.01 5.57 -5.96
CA LYS A 51 -11.53 6.41 -7.05
C LYS A 51 -10.21 5.89 -7.65
N MET A 52 -9.34 5.35 -6.81
CA MET A 52 -8.00 4.91 -7.20
C MET A 52 -7.95 3.45 -7.66
N GLY A 53 -8.99 2.66 -7.38
CA GLY A 53 -9.16 1.31 -7.92
C GLY A 53 -7.94 0.44 -7.67
N GLU A 54 -7.30 0.01 -8.76
CA GLU A 54 -6.13 -0.90 -8.77
C GLU A 54 -4.84 -0.31 -8.15
N ASP A 55 -4.84 0.96 -7.75
CA ASP A 55 -3.68 1.62 -7.14
C ASP A 55 -3.63 1.48 -5.60
N ILE A 56 -4.69 0.98 -4.96
CA ILE A 56 -4.75 0.78 -3.50
C ILE A 56 -5.17 -0.65 -3.18
N ASP A 57 -4.36 -1.36 -2.39
CA ASP A 57 -4.55 -2.78 -2.07
C ASP A 57 -5.61 -3.02 -0.99
N PHE A 58 -5.88 -2.03 -0.14
CA PHE A 58 -6.76 -2.20 1.02
C PHE A 58 -7.58 -0.95 1.41
N ASN A 59 -8.87 -1.15 1.69
CA ASN A 59 -9.76 -0.10 2.20
C ASN A 59 -9.92 -0.19 3.72
N ALA A 60 -9.21 0.66 4.47
CA ALA A 60 -9.41 0.83 5.91
C ALA A 60 -10.57 1.81 6.25
N GLY A 61 -11.03 2.61 5.28
CA GLY A 61 -12.20 3.48 5.43
C GLY A 61 -13.51 2.72 5.69
N ALA A 62 -13.55 1.45 5.28
CA ALA A 62 -14.67 0.53 5.55
C ALA A 62 -15.07 0.44 7.03
N LEU A 63 -14.14 0.72 7.96
CA LEU A 63 -14.42 0.82 9.39
C LEU A 63 -15.39 1.95 9.73
N LEU A 64 -15.20 3.11 9.09
CA LEU A 64 -16.01 4.31 9.34
C LEU A 64 -17.38 4.23 8.66
N ASP A 65 -17.46 3.45 7.58
CA ASP A 65 -18.73 3.18 6.89
C ASP A 65 -19.58 2.10 7.60
N GLU A 66 -19.15 1.65 8.79
CA GLU A 66 -19.77 0.58 9.61
C GLU A 66 -20.02 -0.74 8.85
N SER A 67 -19.31 -0.93 7.73
CA SER A 67 -19.45 -2.09 6.85
C SER A 67 -18.73 -3.34 7.37
N ILE A 68 -17.84 -3.17 8.35
CA ILE A 68 -16.99 -4.22 8.92
C ILE A 68 -16.54 -3.84 10.35
N SER A 69 -16.39 -4.84 11.23
CA SER A 69 -15.81 -4.62 12.56
C SER A 69 -14.29 -4.41 12.51
N MET A 70 -13.73 -3.81 13.56
CA MET A 70 -12.27 -3.62 13.67
C MET A 70 -11.52 -4.95 13.64
N GLU A 71 -12.03 -5.98 14.33
CA GLU A 71 -11.43 -7.31 14.35
C GLU A 71 -11.35 -7.89 12.94
N GLN A 72 -12.49 -7.92 12.22
CA GLN A 72 -12.54 -8.44 10.85
C GLN A 72 -11.66 -7.64 9.88
N LEU A 73 -11.58 -6.32 10.06
CA LEU A 73 -10.71 -5.47 9.25
C LEU A 73 -9.24 -5.80 9.51
N SER A 74 -8.87 -5.95 10.79
CA SER A 74 -7.51 -6.28 11.19
C SER A 74 -7.08 -7.67 10.72
N ASP A 75 -7.98 -8.66 10.79
CA ASP A 75 -7.72 -10.03 10.30
C ASP A 75 -7.46 -10.01 8.79
N LYS A 76 -8.28 -9.28 8.02
CA LYS A 76 -8.07 -9.14 6.57
C LYS A 76 -6.73 -8.47 6.23
N LEU A 77 -6.36 -7.41 6.94
CA LEU A 77 -5.08 -6.74 6.70
C LEU A 77 -3.92 -7.69 7.05
N LEU A 78 -4.01 -8.40 8.17
CA LEU A 78 -3.00 -9.36 8.59
C LEU A 78 -2.82 -10.49 7.57
N ASP A 79 -3.91 -11.04 7.05
CA ASP A 79 -3.88 -12.08 6.00
C ASP A 79 -3.13 -11.58 4.76
N ILE A 80 -3.38 -10.34 4.31
CA ILE A 80 -2.64 -9.73 3.20
C ILE A 80 -1.15 -9.65 3.53
N VAL A 81 -0.78 -9.16 4.72
CA VAL A 81 0.63 -9.08 5.13
C VAL A 81 1.30 -10.45 5.12
N ILE A 82 0.63 -11.48 5.63
CA ILE A 82 1.14 -12.85 5.66
C ILE A 82 1.36 -13.39 4.25
N GLU A 83 0.39 -13.22 3.34
CA GLU A 83 0.49 -13.70 1.96
C GLU A 83 1.64 -13.01 1.20
N VAL A 84 1.81 -11.70 1.42
CA VAL A 84 2.91 -10.90 0.85
C VAL A 84 4.26 -11.33 1.40
N ALA A 85 4.38 -11.44 2.72
CA ALA A 85 5.61 -11.90 3.38
C ALA A 85 5.97 -13.34 3.00
N SER A 86 4.97 -14.17 2.69
CA SER A 86 5.14 -15.55 2.22
C SER A 86 5.49 -15.66 0.73
N GLY A 87 5.51 -14.54 -0.01
CA GLY A 87 5.78 -14.51 -1.45
C GLY A 87 4.68 -15.15 -2.30
N LYS A 88 3.46 -15.32 -1.77
CA LYS A 88 2.32 -15.89 -2.50
C LYS A 88 1.58 -14.86 -3.34
N THR A 89 1.78 -13.58 -3.04
CA THR A 89 1.22 -12.48 -3.80
C THR A 89 2.10 -12.14 -5.00
N ARG A 90 1.49 -11.94 -6.16
CA ARG A 90 2.21 -11.48 -7.36
C ARG A 90 2.69 -10.05 -7.12
N GLN A 91 4.00 -9.84 -7.17
CA GLN A 91 4.55 -8.48 -7.25
C GLN A 91 4.51 -8.00 -8.69
N VAL A 92 4.01 -6.80 -8.90
CA VAL A 92 4.00 -6.12 -10.17
C VAL A 92 4.98 -4.97 -10.10
N VAL A 93 5.93 -4.96 -11.04
CA VAL A 93 6.76 -3.79 -11.25
C VAL A 93 5.92 -2.79 -12.01
N ASP A 94 5.84 -1.55 -11.52
CA ASP A 94 5.16 -0.49 -12.26
C ASP A 94 5.83 -0.22 -13.62
N GLN A 95 5.13 0.50 -14.49
CA GLN A 95 5.61 0.67 -15.87
C GLN A 95 6.91 1.48 -15.98
N ASP A 96 7.21 2.30 -14.98
CA ASP A 96 8.44 3.09 -14.93
C ASP A 96 9.62 2.28 -14.37
N GLY A 97 9.38 1.06 -13.86
CA GLY A 97 10.43 0.19 -13.34
C GLY A 97 10.96 0.65 -11.98
N VAL A 98 10.19 1.44 -11.24
CA VAL A 98 10.63 2.15 -10.02
C VAL A 98 9.94 1.66 -8.75
N GLU A 99 8.97 0.75 -8.84
CA GLU A 99 8.24 0.25 -7.67
C GLU A 99 7.78 -1.20 -7.81
N LEU A 100 7.84 -1.97 -6.71
CA LEU A 100 7.12 -3.23 -6.52
C LEU A 100 5.82 -2.99 -5.73
N SER A 101 4.68 -3.18 -6.41
CA SER A 101 3.34 -3.16 -5.79
C SER A 101 2.72 -4.55 -5.83
N ILE A 102 1.70 -4.77 -4.99
CA ILE A 102 0.91 -6.00 -4.97
C ILE A 102 -0.16 -5.99 -6.08
N LEU A 103 -0.76 -4.83 -6.34
CA LEU A 103 -1.60 -4.58 -7.50
C LEU A 103 -0.87 -3.80 -8.60
N ALA A 104 -1.30 -3.99 -9.84
CA ALA A 104 -0.73 -3.28 -10.99
C ALA A 104 -1.32 -1.87 -11.08
N ARG A 105 -0.47 -0.83 -11.16
CA ARG A 105 -0.96 0.56 -11.26
C ARG A 105 -1.84 0.77 -12.50
N SER A 106 -2.90 1.55 -12.32
CA SER A 106 -3.71 2.05 -13.43
C SER A 106 -3.06 3.33 -14.00
N ASP A 107 -3.04 3.51 -15.33
CA ASP A 107 -2.50 4.75 -15.93
C ASP A 107 -3.41 5.94 -15.59
N GLN A 108 -2.97 6.74 -14.61
CA GLN A 108 -3.65 7.97 -14.18
C GLN A 108 -2.87 9.22 -14.62
N ARG A 109 -1.73 9.10 -15.31
CA ARG A 109 -0.94 10.24 -15.85
C ARG A 109 -1.62 10.80 -17.12
N GLY A 110 -2.87 11.22 -17.00
CA GLY A 110 -3.63 11.78 -18.12
C GLY A 110 -5.08 12.15 -17.84
N LYS A 111 -5.60 11.90 -16.63
CA LYS A 111 -7.00 12.23 -16.26
C LYS A 111 -7.11 13.53 -15.45
N GLY A 112 -6.43 14.57 -15.93
CA GLY A 112 -6.58 15.95 -15.47
C GLY A 112 -7.73 16.66 -16.17
#